data_AF-A0A1A6HNU8-F1
#
_entry.id   AF-A0A1A6HNU8-F1
#
_cell.length_a   1.000
_cell.length_b   1.000
_cell.length_c   1.000
_cell.angle_alpha   90.00
_cell.angle_beta   90.00
_cell.angle_gamma   90.00
#
_symmetry.space_group_name_H-M   'P 1'
#
loop_
_entity.id
_entity.type
_entity.pdbx_description
1 polymer ?
#
loop_
_entity_poly.entity_id
_entity_poly.type
_entity_poly.pdbx_seq_one_letter_code
_entity_poly.pdbx_strand_id
1 'polypeptide(L)'
;MKEQGGTVSGAGSSRGGGDSAMASLQPLQPNYLSVCLFAEESYQKLAMETLEELDWCLDQLETIQTYRSVSEMASNKFKRMLNRELTHLSEMSRSGNQVSEYISNTFLDTAVVLLSYSRELEDLNKWGLNIFNVAGYSHNRPLTCIMYAIFQERDLLKTFKISSDTFVTYMMTLEDHYHSDVAYHNSLHAADVAQSTHVLLSTPALDAVFTDLEILAAIFAAAIHDVDHPGVSNQFLINTNSELALMYNDESVLENHHLAVGFKLLQEEHCDIFQNLTKKQRQTLRKMVIDMVLATDMSKHMSLLADLKTMVETKKVTSSGVLLLDNYTDRIQVLRNMVHCADLSNPTKSLELYRQWTDRIMEEFFQQGDKERERGMEISPMCDKHTASVEKSQVGFIDYIVHPLWETWADLVQPDAQDILDTLEDNRNWYQSMIPQSPSPPLDERSRDCQGLMEKFQFELTLEEEDSEGPEKEGEGHNYFSSTKTLCVIDPESRDSLEETDIDIATEDKSPIDT
;
A
#
# COMPACT_ATOMS: atom_id res chain seq x y z
N MET A 1 27.63 47.39 -32.42
CA MET A 1 28.62 48.36 -32.96
C MET A 1 28.92 49.32 -31.82
N LYS A 2 30.03 49.09 -31.09
CA LYS A 2 31.34 49.80 -31.22
C LYS A 2 31.21 51.27 -30.80
N GLU A 3 32.04 51.87 -29.95
CA GLU A 3 33.31 51.52 -29.30
C GLU A 3 33.66 52.67 -28.32
N GLN A 4 34.40 52.37 -27.23
CA GLN A 4 35.57 53.08 -26.66
C GLN A 4 35.53 54.62 -26.46
N GLY A 5 36.07 55.25 -25.41
CA GLY A 5 37.12 54.89 -24.43
C GLY A 5 38.09 56.08 -24.28
N GLY A 6 38.48 56.44 -23.04
CA GLY A 6 39.65 57.28 -22.66
C GLY A 6 39.66 58.75 -23.15
N THR A 7 40.37 59.72 -22.57
CA THR A 7 41.41 59.77 -21.53
C THR A 7 41.80 61.25 -21.25
N VAL A 8 42.17 61.56 -20.00
CA VAL A 8 43.35 62.38 -19.57
C VAL A 8 43.31 63.93 -19.46
N SER A 9 43.80 64.38 -18.28
CA SER A 9 44.50 65.64 -17.90
C SER A 9 43.71 66.95 -17.90
N GLY A 10 43.89 67.91 -16.99
CA GLY A 10 44.97 68.20 -16.04
C GLY A 10 45.25 69.71 -16.06
N ALA A 11 45.53 70.31 -14.89
CA ALA A 11 45.81 71.74 -14.62
C ALA A 11 44.57 72.66 -14.62
N GLY A 12 44.37 73.59 -13.68
CA GLY A 12 45.22 74.12 -12.62
C GLY A 12 45.02 75.64 -12.54
N SER A 13 44.93 76.17 -11.31
CA SER A 13 45.06 77.60 -10.94
C SER A 13 43.89 78.53 -11.32
N SER A 14 43.52 79.56 -10.55
CA SER A 14 43.82 80.02 -9.18
C SER A 14 43.11 81.38 -8.97
N ARG A 15 43.06 81.82 -7.70
CA ARG A 15 42.90 83.21 -7.21
C ARG A 15 41.51 83.83 -7.33
N GLY A 16 41.02 84.63 -6.39
CA GLY A 16 41.53 85.23 -5.14
C GLY A 16 40.31 85.92 -4.49
N GLY A 17 40.19 86.13 -3.19
CA GLY A 17 41.15 86.78 -2.30
C GLY A 17 40.55 88.14 -1.89
N GLY A 18 40.40 88.39 -0.59
CA GLY A 18 39.91 89.68 -0.07
C GLY A 18 39.62 89.68 1.43
N ASP A 19 40.63 90.05 2.21
CA ASP A 19 40.75 90.06 3.68
C ASP A 19 39.85 91.04 4.46
N SER A 20 39.54 90.71 5.73
CA SER A 20 39.92 91.55 6.89
C SER A 20 39.63 90.94 8.29
N ALA A 21 40.71 90.81 9.07
CA ALA A 21 40.91 91.11 10.50
C ALA A 21 40.16 90.40 11.67
N MET A 22 41.01 89.94 12.63
CA MET A 22 40.83 89.57 14.06
C MET A 22 40.61 88.09 14.49
N ALA A 23 41.50 87.65 15.41
CA ALA A 23 41.43 86.57 16.42
C ALA A 23 41.86 85.11 16.10
N SER A 24 42.89 84.67 16.86
CA SER A 24 43.37 83.29 17.15
C SER A 24 44.31 82.58 16.14
N LEU A 25 45.59 82.38 16.53
CA LEU A 25 46.62 81.64 15.77
C LEU A 25 47.54 80.79 16.70
N GLN A 26 47.38 79.45 16.62
CA GLN A 26 48.35 78.34 16.33
C GLN A 26 49.81 78.31 16.87
N PRO A 27 50.58 77.17 16.76
CA PRO A 27 50.27 75.71 16.88
C PRO A 27 51.44 74.83 17.44
N LEU A 28 51.21 73.50 17.61
CA LEU A 28 52.26 72.45 17.62
C LEU A 28 51.84 71.19 16.80
N GLN A 29 52.57 70.95 15.69
CA GLN A 29 52.99 69.72 14.95
C GLN A 29 52.11 68.48 14.62
N PRO A 30 52.49 67.69 13.56
CA PRO A 30 51.58 66.95 12.67
C PRO A 30 51.86 65.42 12.56
N ASN A 31 51.33 64.61 13.47
CA ASN A 31 51.46 63.13 13.40
C ASN A 31 50.15 62.34 13.57
N TYR A 32 48.99 62.99 13.60
CA TYR A 32 47.71 62.33 13.85
C TYR A 32 46.84 62.05 12.60
N LEU A 33 47.05 62.75 11.48
CA LEU A 33 46.16 62.63 10.32
C LEU A 33 46.42 61.41 9.42
N SER A 34 47.62 60.84 9.45
CA SER A 34 47.96 59.69 8.60
C SER A 34 47.34 58.38 9.11
N VAL A 35 47.19 58.21 10.42
CA VAL A 35 46.64 56.97 11.01
C VAL A 35 45.13 56.84 10.82
N CYS A 36 44.38 57.95 10.75
CA CYS A 36 42.92 57.90 10.62
C CYS A 36 42.44 57.51 9.21
N LEU A 37 43.14 57.91 8.14
CA LEU A 37 42.70 57.61 6.76
C LEU A 37 42.96 56.14 6.35
N PHE A 38 44.07 55.54 6.81
CA PHE A 38 44.33 54.11 6.60
C PHE A 38 43.39 53.21 7.42
N ALA A 39 42.89 53.70 8.56
CA ALA A 39 41.92 52.98 9.39
C ALA A 39 40.52 52.93 8.77
N GLU A 40 40.07 53.99 8.09
CA GLU A 40 38.76 53.99 7.40
C GLU A 40 38.74 53.10 6.16
N GLU A 41 39.81 53.07 5.37
CA GLU A 41 39.91 52.27 4.14
C GLU A 41 40.02 50.76 4.45
N SER A 42 40.77 50.41 5.50
CA SER A 42 40.85 49.02 6.00
C SER A 42 39.55 48.58 6.68
N TYR A 43 38.86 49.47 7.38
CA TYR A 43 37.55 49.19 7.97
C TYR A 43 36.46 49.00 6.91
N GLN A 44 36.45 49.83 5.85
CA GLN A 44 35.52 49.67 4.73
C GLN A 44 35.77 48.39 3.96
N LYS A 45 37.04 48.02 3.75
CA LYS A 45 37.39 46.75 3.10
C LYS A 45 36.94 45.55 3.93
N LEU A 46 37.18 45.57 5.24
CA LEU A 46 36.74 44.52 6.16
C LEU A 46 35.20 44.45 6.24
N ALA A 47 34.51 45.58 6.19
CA ALA A 47 33.06 45.64 6.17
C ALA A 47 32.47 45.07 4.87
N MET A 48 33.11 45.30 3.73
CA MET A 48 32.71 44.69 2.46
C MET A 48 32.96 43.17 2.45
N GLU A 49 34.13 42.73 2.89
CA GLU A 49 34.47 41.30 2.96
C GLU A 49 33.53 40.54 3.91
N THR A 50 33.16 41.14 5.05
CA THR A 50 32.17 40.56 5.97
C THR A 50 30.75 40.58 5.42
N LEU A 51 30.37 41.57 4.62
CA LEU A 51 29.07 41.61 3.97
C LEU A 51 28.96 40.55 2.86
N GLU A 52 30.03 40.38 2.07
CA GLU A 52 30.12 39.32 1.04
C GLU A 52 30.12 37.93 1.66
N GLU A 53 30.82 37.70 2.79
CA GLU A 53 30.73 36.43 3.51
C GLU A 53 29.35 36.20 4.14
N LEU A 54 28.66 37.26 4.58
CA LEU A 54 27.30 37.17 5.10
C LEU A 54 26.31 36.82 4.00
N ASP A 55 26.38 37.47 2.84
CA ASP A 55 25.55 37.16 1.66
C ASP A 55 25.83 35.73 1.17
N TRP A 56 27.10 35.31 1.14
CA TRP A 56 27.45 33.92 0.83
C TRP A 56 26.91 32.95 1.89
N CYS A 57 26.96 33.27 3.17
CA CYS A 57 26.37 32.43 4.23
C CYS A 57 24.84 32.36 4.12
N LEU A 58 24.17 33.44 3.68
CA LEU A 58 22.72 33.49 3.48
C LEU A 58 22.32 32.68 2.24
N ASP A 59 23.05 32.79 1.13
CA ASP A 59 22.88 31.98 -0.08
C ASP A 59 23.18 30.50 0.20
N GLN A 60 24.20 30.21 1.00
CA GLN A 60 24.50 28.86 1.50
C GLN A 60 23.43 28.37 2.48
N LEU A 61 22.79 29.21 3.29
CA LEU A 61 21.65 28.82 4.14
C LEU A 61 20.37 28.57 3.33
N GLU A 62 20.19 29.27 2.21
CA GLU A 62 19.05 29.11 1.29
C GLU A 62 19.22 27.87 0.39
N THR A 63 20.46 27.55 0.01
CA THR A 63 20.82 26.33 -0.74
C THR A 63 21.05 25.10 0.13
N ILE A 64 21.45 25.27 1.40
CA ILE A 64 21.37 24.23 2.45
C ILE A 64 19.90 24.11 2.86
N GLN A 65 19.09 23.61 1.94
CA GLN A 65 17.86 22.92 2.29
C GLN A 65 18.26 21.64 3.03
N THR A 66 18.54 21.76 4.33
CA THR A 66 18.43 20.61 5.20
C THR A 66 17.00 20.07 5.04
N TYR A 67 16.84 18.75 5.04
CA TYR A 67 15.61 17.97 4.97
C TYR A 67 14.52 18.33 6.03
N ARG A 68 14.59 19.51 6.68
CA ARG A 68 13.63 20.04 7.64
C ARG A 68 13.30 21.49 7.31
N SER A 69 12.01 21.79 7.13
CA SER A 69 11.54 23.12 6.76
C SER A 69 11.87 24.17 7.83
N VAL A 70 12.12 25.42 7.43
CA VAL A 70 12.32 26.57 8.36
C VAL A 70 11.14 26.70 9.35
N SER A 71 9.93 26.34 8.90
CA SER A 71 8.73 26.24 9.73
C SER A 71 8.87 25.21 10.87
N GLU A 72 9.47 24.05 10.62
CA GLU A 72 9.71 23.02 11.62
C GLU A 72 10.73 23.48 12.68
N MET A 73 11.79 24.17 12.27
CA MET A 73 12.78 24.74 13.19
C MET A 73 12.17 25.82 14.09
N ALA A 74 11.34 26.69 13.52
CA ALA A 74 10.59 27.71 14.27
C ALA A 74 9.58 27.09 15.23
N SER A 75 8.82 26.09 14.78
CA SER A 75 7.85 25.35 15.60
C SER A 75 8.53 24.63 16.77
N ASN A 76 9.65 23.95 16.53
CA ASN A 76 10.42 23.28 17.60
C ASN A 76 10.98 24.27 18.63
N LYS A 77 11.45 25.45 18.19
CA LYS A 77 11.90 26.51 19.11
C LYS A 77 10.75 27.08 19.92
N PHE A 78 9.58 27.29 19.31
CA PHE A 78 8.37 27.75 19.99
C PHE A 78 7.87 26.72 21.00
N LYS A 79 7.80 25.43 20.65
CA LYS A 79 7.42 24.34 21.57
C LYS A 79 8.34 24.27 22.79
N ARG A 80 9.66 24.39 22.60
CA ARG A 80 10.63 24.42 23.73
C ARG A 80 10.44 25.63 24.63
N MET A 81 10.16 26.79 24.04
CA MET A 81 9.92 28.02 24.78
C MET A 81 8.61 27.92 25.59
N LEU A 82 7.53 27.46 24.96
CA LEU A 82 6.24 27.27 25.60
C LEU A 82 6.33 26.24 26.73
N ASN A 83 6.97 25.10 26.51
CA ASN A 83 7.18 24.09 27.56
C ASN A 83 7.89 24.67 28.79
N ARG A 84 8.91 25.51 28.60
CA ARG A 84 9.63 26.13 29.72
C ARG A 84 8.73 27.06 30.55
N GLU A 85 7.89 27.86 29.88
CA GLU A 85 6.94 28.75 30.55
C GLU A 85 5.81 27.96 31.24
N LEU A 86 5.36 26.86 30.64
CA LEU A 86 4.35 25.97 31.19
C LEU A 86 4.87 25.20 32.43
N THR A 87 6.14 24.77 32.45
CA THR A 87 6.78 24.20 33.64
C THR A 87 6.81 25.22 34.78
N HIS A 88 7.23 26.45 34.49
CA HIS A 88 7.24 27.52 35.49
C HIS A 88 5.83 27.82 36.01
N LEU A 89 4.82 27.88 35.14
CA LEU A 89 3.42 28.09 35.53
C LEU A 89 2.85 26.95 36.39
N SER A 90 3.26 25.71 36.10
CA SER A 90 2.83 24.52 36.84
C SER A 90 3.36 24.51 38.29
N GLU A 91 4.59 24.98 38.49
CA GLU A 91 5.24 25.05 39.80
C GLU A 91 4.70 26.19 40.70
N MET A 92 4.06 27.21 40.12
CA MET A 92 3.60 28.40 40.86
C MET A 92 2.33 28.17 41.68
N SER A 93 1.43 27.28 41.25
CA SER A 93 0.18 27.02 41.98
C SER A 93 -0.56 25.78 41.46
N ARG A 94 -1.44 25.19 42.28
CA ARG A 94 -2.30 24.08 41.87
C ARG A 94 -3.24 24.43 40.71
N SER A 95 -3.71 25.69 40.63
CA SER A 95 -4.46 26.20 39.47
C SER A 95 -3.57 26.40 38.24
N GLY A 96 -2.32 26.83 38.41
CA GLY A 96 -1.34 26.97 37.33
C GLY A 96 -0.95 25.62 36.72
N ASN A 97 -0.89 24.56 37.55
CA ASN A 97 -0.68 23.19 37.08
C ASN A 97 -1.83 22.72 36.17
N GLN A 98 -3.09 22.88 36.59
CA GLN A 98 -4.25 22.51 35.76
C GLN A 98 -4.32 23.27 34.42
N VAL A 99 -3.98 24.56 34.43
CA VAL A 99 -3.94 25.37 33.19
C VAL A 99 -2.77 24.94 32.30
N SER A 100 -1.61 24.63 32.89
CA SER A 100 -0.44 24.14 32.18
C SER A 100 -0.70 22.80 31.49
N GLU A 101 -1.32 21.86 32.20
CA GLU A 101 -1.73 20.55 31.69
C GLU A 101 -2.74 20.68 30.54
N TYR A 102 -3.75 21.56 30.69
CA TYR A 102 -4.71 21.84 29.62
C TYR A 102 -4.03 22.41 28.36
N ILE A 103 -3.13 23.37 28.51
CA ILE A 103 -2.44 24.00 27.36
C ILE A 103 -1.49 23.00 26.68
N SER A 104 -0.77 22.20 27.46
CA SER A 104 0.12 21.16 26.92
C SER A 104 -0.66 20.13 26.12
N ASN A 105 -1.71 19.56 26.70
CA ASN A 105 -2.50 18.51 26.06
C ASN A 105 -3.28 19.02 24.84
N THR A 106 -3.68 20.31 24.84
CA THR A 106 -4.47 20.87 23.73
C THR A 106 -3.60 21.37 22.58
N PHE A 107 -2.47 22.03 22.87
CA PHE A 107 -1.71 22.77 21.86
C PHE A 107 -0.34 22.18 21.55
N LEU A 108 0.27 21.45 22.50
CA LEU A 108 1.56 20.80 22.27
C LEU A 108 1.36 19.37 21.77
N ASP A 109 0.49 18.58 22.39
CA ASP A 109 0.24 17.20 21.99
C ASP A 109 -0.41 17.13 20.61
N THR A 110 -1.45 17.93 20.35
CA THR A 110 -2.06 18.05 19.01
C THR A 110 -1.04 18.44 17.95
N ALA A 111 -0.13 19.37 18.26
CA ALA A 111 0.91 19.78 17.32
C ALA A 111 2.05 18.76 17.17
N VAL A 112 2.27 17.87 18.14
CA VAL A 112 3.21 16.74 18.03
C VAL A 112 2.58 15.64 17.20
N VAL A 113 1.31 15.30 17.45
CA VAL A 113 0.54 14.34 16.65
C VAL A 113 0.48 14.77 15.19
N LEU A 114 0.17 16.04 14.90
CA LEU A 114 0.14 16.56 13.52
C LEU A 114 1.51 16.53 12.83
N LEU A 115 2.61 16.75 13.56
CA LEU A 115 3.96 16.67 12.99
C LEU A 115 4.40 15.22 12.76
N SER A 116 4.10 14.31 13.68
CA SER A 116 4.38 12.89 13.51
C SER A 116 3.55 12.30 12.37
N TYR A 117 2.27 12.66 12.30
CA TYR A 117 1.38 12.31 11.19
C TYR A 117 1.89 12.85 9.85
N SER A 118 2.29 14.12 9.80
CA SER A 118 2.85 14.73 8.60
C SER A 118 4.12 14.02 8.13
N ARG A 119 4.93 13.50 9.04
CA ARG A 119 6.14 12.74 8.69
C ARG A 119 5.83 11.35 8.13
N GLU A 120 4.89 10.62 8.72
CA GLU A 120 4.49 9.31 8.18
C GLU A 120 3.88 9.46 6.77
N LEU A 121 3.14 10.55 6.52
CA LEU A 121 2.62 10.83 5.18
C LEU A 121 3.69 11.27 4.16
N GLU A 122 4.93 11.57 4.56
CA GLU A 122 6.04 11.75 3.60
C GLU A 122 6.36 10.44 2.86
N ASP A 123 5.99 9.30 3.44
CA ASP A 123 6.14 7.98 2.85
C ASP A 123 4.90 7.54 2.06
N LEU A 124 3.93 8.43 1.80
CA LEU A 124 2.70 8.12 1.06
C LEU A 124 2.96 7.41 -0.28
N ASN A 125 4.00 7.84 -0.98
CA ASN A 125 4.37 7.34 -2.30
C ASN A 125 5.37 6.16 -2.25
N LYS A 126 5.67 5.62 -1.07
CA LYS A 126 6.66 4.55 -0.86
C LYS A 126 6.00 3.24 -0.48
N TRP A 127 6.59 2.15 -0.96
CA TRP A 127 6.26 0.82 -0.46
C TRP A 127 6.71 0.69 0.99
N GLY A 128 5.88 0.12 1.85
CA GLY A 128 6.19 -0.07 3.27
C GLY A 128 5.92 1.15 4.16
N LEU A 129 5.06 2.09 3.74
CA LEU A 129 4.45 3.06 4.65
C LEU A 129 3.88 2.32 5.87
N ASN A 130 4.19 2.81 7.07
CA ASN A 130 3.71 2.17 8.30
C ASN A 130 2.25 2.59 8.56
N ILE A 131 1.33 1.81 8.00
CA ILE A 131 -0.11 2.08 8.12
C ILE A 131 -0.63 1.97 9.56
N PHE A 132 0.03 1.17 10.41
CA PHE A 132 -0.29 1.07 11.84
C PHE A 132 0.00 2.39 12.58
N ASN A 133 1.11 3.06 12.25
CA ASN A 133 1.42 4.39 12.79
C ASN A 133 0.39 5.42 12.33
N VAL A 134 -0.02 5.38 11.06
CA VAL A 134 -1.07 6.27 10.54
C VAL A 134 -2.37 6.08 11.32
N ALA A 135 -2.78 4.84 11.62
CA ALA A 135 -3.94 4.58 12.47
C ALA A 135 -3.79 5.18 13.87
N GLY A 136 -2.62 5.00 14.51
CA GLY A 136 -2.33 5.55 15.82
C GLY A 136 -2.43 7.08 15.88
N TYR A 137 -1.97 7.78 14.84
CA TYR A 137 -1.99 9.25 14.78
C TYR A 137 -3.31 9.84 14.26
N SER A 138 -4.14 9.04 13.58
CA SER A 138 -5.42 9.47 13.00
C SER A 138 -6.63 9.21 13.91
N HIS A 139 -6.41 8.83 15.18
CA HIS A 139 -7.47 8.36 16.08
C HIS A 139 -8.23 7.16 15.51
N ASN A 140 -7.50 6.16 14.99
CA ASN A 140 -8.03 4.98 14.31
C ASN A 140 -8.93 5.34 13.11
N ARG A 141 -8.50 6.32 12.31
CA ARG A 141 -9.12 6.66 11.01
C ARG A 141 -8.14 6.52 9.84
N PRO A 142 -7.37 5.40 9.74
CA PRO A 142 -6.34 5.26 8.73
C PRO A 142 -6.91 5.36 7.30
N LEU A 143 -8.10 4.81 7.03
CA LEU A 143 -8.66 4.79 5.68
C LEU A 143 -9.04 6.19 5.22
N THR A 144 -9.75 6.95 6.06
CA THR A 144 -10.10 8.35 5.75
C THR A 144 -8.86 9.19 5.52
N CYS A 145 -7.85 9.04 6.38
CA CYS A 145 -6.59 9.79 6.32
C CYS A 145 -5.79 9.50 5.05
N ILE A 146 -5.53 8.23 4.76
CA ILE A 146 -4.79 7.81 3.56
C ILE A 146 -5.53 8.20 2.29
N MET A 147 -6.84 7.96 2.23
CA MET A 147 -7.62 8.29 1.04
C MET A 147 -7.63 9.80 0.77
N TYR A 148 -7.75 10.63 1.81
CA TYR A 148 -7.65 12.08 1.65
C TYR A 148 -6.26 12.50 1.16
N ALA A 149 -5.19 11.91 1.70
CA ALA A 149 -3.82 12.18 1.27
C ALA A 149 -3.60 11.79 -0.20
N ILE A 150 -4.04 10.58 -0.60
CA ILE A 150 -3.96 10.08 -1.98
C ILE A 150 -4.72 10.99 -2.95
N PHE A 151 -5.94 11.40 -2.60
CA PHE A 151 -6.77 12.23 -3.47
C PHE A 151 -6.21 13.65 -3.64
N GLN A 152 -5.51 14.15 -2.63
CA GLN A 152 -4.79 15.43 -2.71
C GLN A 152 -3.51 15.30 -3.55
N GLU A 153 -2.71 14.26 -3.31
CA GLU A 153 -1.46 13.99 -4.05
C GLU A 153 -1.71 13.82 -5.55
N ARG A 154 -2.78 13.11 -5.92
CA ARG A 154 -3.17 12.87 -7.32
C ARG A 154 -4.11 13.94 -7.90
N ASP A 155 -4.39 15.02 -7.16
CA ASP A 155 -5.32 16.11 -7.50
C ASP A 155 -6.74 15.65 -7.93
N LEU A 156 -7.18 14.47 -7.46
CA LEU A 156 -8.46 13.86 -7.86
C LEU A 156 -9.67 14.66 -7.39
N LEU A 157 -9.59 15.34 -6.23
CA LEU A 157 -10.66 16.22 -5.76
C LEU A 157 -10.93 17.36 -6.74
N LYS A 158 -9.89 17.98 -7.31
CA LYS A 158 -10.05 19.06 -8.29
C LYS A 158 -10.49 18.51 -9.64
N THR A 159 -9.83 17.47 -10.13
CA THR A 159 -10.12 16.83 -11.43
C THR A 159 -11.58 16.40 -11.55
N PHE A 160 -12.12 15.78 -10.49
CA PHE A 160 -13.49 15.28 -10.47
C PHE A 160 -14.49 16.18 -9.74
N LYS A 161 -14.05 17.39 -9.33
CA LYS A 161 -14.87 18.41 -8.66
C LYS A 161 -15.57 17.86 -7.41
N ILE A 162 -14.82 17.13 -6.57
CA ILE A 162 -15.30 16.57 -5.32
C ILE A 162 -14.98 17.58 -4.21
N SER A 163 -15.99 18.06 -3.50
CA SER A 163 -15.78 18.90 -2.31
C SER A 163 -15.13 18.08 -1.20
N SER A 164 -14.15 18.66 -0.50
CA SER A 164 -13.49 18.02 0.65
C SER A 164 -14.49 17.57 1.71
N ASP A 165 -15.55 18.34 1.94
CA ASP A 165 -16.65 17.99 2.85
C ASP A 165 -17.32 16.67 2.45
N THR A 166 -17.89 16.60 1.25
CA THR A 166 -18.49 15.37 0.69
C THR A 166 -17.54 14.19 0.68
N PHE A 167 -16.27 14.42 0.36
CA PHE A 167 -15.26 13.37 0.37
C PHE A 167 -15.04 12.81 1.78
N VAL A 168 -14.80 13.68 2.77
CA VAL A 168 -14.58 13.28 4.16
C VAL A 168 -15.83 12.62 4.73
N THR A 169 -17.03 13.13 4.44
CA THR A 169 -18.30 12.52 4.88
C THR A 169 -18.46 11.11 4.34
N TYR A 170 -18.23 10.90 3.05
CA TYR A 170 -18.27 9.55 2.45
C TYR A 170 -17.21 8.64 3.07
N MET A 171 -15.95 9.11 3.20
CA MET A 171 -14.87 8.28 3.72
C MET A 171 -15.04 7.92 5.19
N MET A 172 -15.52 8.84 6.03
CA MET A 172 -15.86 8.53 7.43
C MET A 172 -17.00 7.52 7.52
N THR A 173 -18.03 7.68 6.67
CA THR A 173 -19.15 6.73 6.61
C THR A 173 -18.68 5.35 6.15
N LEU A 174 -17.83 5.28 5.12
CA LEU A 174 -17.24 4.04 4.63
C LEU A 174 -16.41 3.35 5.72
N GLU A 175 -15.54 4.10 6.40
CA GLU A 175 -14.71 3.60 7.48
C GLU A 175 -15.53 3.13 8.69
N ASP A 176 -16.66 3.77 9.00
CA ASP A 176 -17.59 3.31 10.04
C ASP A 176 -18.29 1.99 9.70
N HIS A 177 -18.35 1.60 8.43
CA HIS A 177 -18.91 0.31 7.98
C HIS A 177 -17.85 -0.81 7.93
N TYR A 178 -16.59 -0.52 8.24
CA TYR A 178 -15.61 -1.56 8.53
C TYR A 178 -15.68 -1.94 10.01
N HIS A 179 -15.71 -3.25 10.29
CA HIS A 179 -15.96 -3.75 11.64
C HIS A 179 -14.69 -3.69 12.48
N SER A 180 -14.70 -2.91 13.56
CA SER A 180 -13.53 -2.76 14.45
C SER A 180 -13.20 -4.00 15.27
N ASP A 181 -14.15 -4.92 15.42
CA ASP A 181 -14.00 -6.21 16.11
C ASP A 181 -13.45 -7.33 15.21
N VAL A 182 -13.35 -7.10 13.91
CA VAL A 182 -12.70 -7.99 12.94
C VAL A 182 -11.20 -7.69 12.91
N ALA A 183 -10.36 -8.71 13.15
CA ALA A 183 -8.94 -8.49 13.43
C ALA A 183 -8.11 -8.05 12.21
N TYR A 184 -8.42 -8.59 11.02
CA TYR A 184 -7.70 -8.34 9.77
C TYR A 184 -8.53 -7.52 8.77
N HIS A 185 -9.69 -8.02 8.32
CA HIS A 185 -10.51 -7.37 7.28
C HIS A 185 -11.31 -6.17 7.84
N ASN A 186 -10.59 -5.14 8.28
CA ASN A 186 -11.11 -3.89 8.84
C ASN A 186 -10.54 -2.67 8.06
N SER A 187 -10.86 -1.44 8.50
CA SER A 187 -10.48 -0.23 7.76
C SER A 187 -8.96 -0.03 7.65
N LEU A 188 -8.17 -0.62 8.54
CA LEU A 188 -6.72 -0.57 8.47
C LEU A 188 -6.20 -1.34 7.25
N HIS A 189 -6.76 -2.53 7.00
CA HIS A 189 -6.40 -3.33 5.83
C HIS A 189 -6.83 -2.63 4.55
N ALA A 190 -8.06 -2.09 4.50
CA ALA A 190 -8.52 -1.29 3.37
C ALA A 190 -7.60 -0.09 3.08
N ALA A 191 -7.08 0.57 4.13
CA ALA A 191 -6.14 1.67 3.98
C ALA A 191 -4.80 1.21 3.40
N ASP A 192 -4.29 0.05 3.82
CA ASP A 192 -3.06 -0.54 3.29
C ASP A 192 -3.20 -0.94 1.82
N VAL A 193 -4.31 -1.57 1.43
CA VAL A 193 -4.58 -1.96 0.04
C VAL A 193 -4.75 -0.73 -0.85
N ALA A 194 -5.44 0.31 -0.37
CA ALA A 194 -5.58 1.58 -1.08
C ALA A 194 -4.23 2.30 -1.28
N GLN A 195 -3.38 2.34 -0.25
CA GLN A 195 -2.04 2.94 -0.34
C GLN A 195 -1.12 2.11 -1.24
N SER A 196 -1.14 0.79 -1.13
CA SER A 196 -0.37 -0.12 -1.97
C SER A 196 -0.78 0.00 -3.44
N THR A 197 -2.09 0.06 -3.73
CA THR A 197 -2.61 0.31 -5.07
C THR A 197 -2.16 1.69 -5.58
N HIS A 198 -2.18 2.71 -4.72
CA HIS A 198 -1.65 4.02 -5.07
C HIS A 198 -0.17 3.97 -5.47
N VAL A 199 0.68 3.21 -4.78
CA VAL A 199 2.10 3.07 -5.14
C VAL A 199 2.25 2.31 -6.46
N LEU A 200 1.51 1.22 -6.67
CA LEU A 200 1.57 0.42 -7.91
C LEU A 200 1.07 1.20 -9.15
N LEU A 201 0.11 2.11 -8.98
CA LEU A 201 -0.30 3.03 -10.06
C LEU A 201 0.80 4.03 -10.45
N SER A 202 1.81 4.22 -9.62
CA SER A 202 2.97 5.09 -9.88
C SER A 202 4.19 4.33 -10.40
N THR A 203 4.06 3.04 -10.70
CA THR A 203 5.12 2.24 -11.31
C THR A 203 5.55 2.84 -12.66
N PRO A 204 6.84 3.14 -12.88
CA PRO A 204 7.34 3.76 -14.11
C PRO A 204 6.92 3.06 -15.42
N ALA A 205 6.89 1.73 -15.45
CA ALA A 205 6.41 0.97 -16.62
C ALA A 205 4.94 1.22 -16.98
N LEU A 206 4.16 1.81 -16.06
CA LEU A 206 2.74 2.15 -16.21
C LEU A 206 2.51 3.67 -16.32
N ASP A 207 3.57 4.47 -16.45
CA ASP A 207 3.47 5.92 -16.56
C ASP A 207 2.59 6.35 -17.75
N ALA A 208 1.67 7.27 -17.48
CA ALA A 208 0.67 7.77 -18.43
C ALA A 208 -0.19 6.69 -19.14
N VAL A 209 -0.16 5.43 -18.67
CA VAL A 209 -0.98 4.36 -19.24
C VAL A 209 -2.44 4.59 -18.86
N PHE A 210 -2.74 4.81 -17.58
CA PHE A 210 -4.11 4.92 -17.06
C PHE A 210 -4.67 6.35 -17.12
N THR A 211 -5.96 6.47 -17.42
CA THR A 211 -6.68 7.75 -17.33
C THR A 211 -7.00 8.07 -15.87
N ASP A 212 -7.26 9.35 -15.57
CA ASP A 212 -7.67 9.76 -14.22
C ASP A 212 -8.91 8.99 -13.72
N LEU A 213 -9.82 8.58 -14.63
CA LEU A 213 -11.03 7.85 -14.25
C LEU A 213 -10.73 6.40 -13.85
N GLU A 214 -9.74 5.78 -14.50
CA GLU A 214 -9.26 4.44 -14.15
C GLU A 214 -8.48 4.46 -12.84
N ILE A 215 -7.64 5.49 -12.64
CA ILE A 215 -6.93 5.74 -11.38
C ILE A 215 -7.93 5.93 -10.23
N LEU A 216 -8.95 6.78 -10.43
CA LEU A 216 -10.03 6.98 -9.47
C LEU A 216 -10.75 5.66 -9.15
N ALA A 217 -11.07 4.87 -10.18
CA ALA A 217 -11.76 3.60 -10.00
C ALA A 217 -10.92 2.59 -9.22
N ALA A 218 -9.62 2.47 -9.49
CA ALA A 218 -8.75 1.50 -8.81
C ALA A 218 -8.57 1.84 -7.33
N ILE A 219 -8.32 3.11 -7.01
CA ILE A 219 -8.17 3.58 -5.63
C ILE A 219 -9.51 3.45 -4.87
N PHE A 220 -10.63 3.77 -5.52
CA PHE A 220 -11.95 3.58 -4.92
C PHE A 220 -12.30 2.11 -4.72
N ALA A 221 -11.99 1.23 -5.68
CA ALA A 221 -12.18 -0.21 -5.55
C ALA A 221 -11.40 -0.77 -4.36
N ALA A 222 -10.11 -0.43 -4.25
CA ALA A 222 -9.27 -0.82 -3.12
C ALA A 222 -9.84 -0.35 -1.77
N ALA A 223 -10.38 0.87 -1.70
CA ALA A 223 -10.95 1.41 -0.45
C ALA A 223 -12.25 0.73 0.01
N ILE A 224 -13.03 0.14 -0.90
CA ILE A 224 -14.32 -0.50 -0.58
C ILE A 224 -14.26 -2.03 -0.62
N HIS A 225 -13.16 -2.63 -1.04
CA HIS A 225 -13.14 -4.03 -1.48
C HIS A 225 -13.60 -5.04 -0.42
N ASP A 226 -13.52 -4.65 0.86
CA ASP A 226 -13.87 -5.46 2.05
C ASP A 226 -14.87 -4.78 3.00
N VAL A 227 -15.55 -3.72 2.57
CA VAL A 227 -16.46 -2.98 3.47
C VAL A 227 -17.56 -3.91 4.00
N ASP A 228 -17.85 -3.84 5.31
CA ASP A 228 -18.83 -4.70 5.99
C ASP A 228 -18.46 -6.20 6.01
N HIS A 229 -17.16 -6.52 5.93
CA HIS A 229 -16.67 -7.90 6.06
C HIS A 229 -16.90 -8.47 7.49
N PRO A 230 -17.58 -9.62 7.65
CA PRO A 230 -18.01 -10.17 8.95
C PRO A 230 -16.94 -10.98 9.70
N GLY A 231 -15.71 -10.98 9.21
CA GLY A 231 -14.59 -11.75 9.75
C GLY A 231 -14.75 -13.27 9.59
N VAL A 232 -15.42 -13.71 8.52
CA VAL A 232 -15.60 -15.13 8.16
C VAL A 232 -15.61 -15.28 6.64
N SER A 233 -15.11 -16.41 6.14
CA SER A 233 -15.02 -16.71 4.70
C SER A 233 -16.38 -16.91 4.01
N ASN A 234 -16.39 -16.76 2.67
CA ASN A 234 -17.51 -17.15 1.81
C ASN A 234 -18.00 -18.58 2.10
N GLN A 235 -17.09 -19.54 2.27
CA GLN A 235 -17.46 -20.94 2.54
C GLN A 235 -18.19 -21.11 3.88
N PHE A 236 -17.79 -20.36 4.91
CA PHE A 236 -18.50 -20.34 6.19
C PHE A 236 -19.92 -19.78 6.04
N LEU A 237 -20.09 -18.69 5.28
CA LEU A 237 -21.39 -18.08 5.02
C LEU A 237 -22.34 -19.03 4.28
N ILE A 238 -21.82 -19.80 3.32
CA ILE A 238 -22.56 -20.82 2.57
C ILE A 238 -22.95 -21.98 3.48
N ASN A 239 -21.98 -22.57 4.19
CA ASN A 239 -22.20 -23.72 5.07
C ASN A 239 -23.20 -23.43 6.20
N THR A 240 -23.35 -22.15 6.57
CA THR A 240 -24.27 -21.71 7.62
C THR A 240 -25.61 -21.18 7.09
N ASN A 241 -25.85 -21.22 5.77
CA ASN A 241 -27.04 -20.67 5.12
C ASN A 241 -27.34 -19.23 5.53
N SER A 242 -26.29 -18.40 5.59
CA SER A 242 -26.44 -16.99 5.95
C SER A 242 -27.34 -16.23 4.97
N GLU A 243 -27.93 -15.12 5.42
CA GLU A 243 -28.75 -14.27 4.53
C GLU A 243 -27.96 -13.75 3.33
N LEU A 244 -26.66 -13.46 3.51
CA LEU A 244 -25.77 -13.03 2.43
C LEU A 244 -25.59 -14.14 1.38
N ALA A 245 -25.31 -15.37 1.82
CA ALA A 245 -25.14 -16.50 0.90
C ALA A 245 -26.42 -16.76 0.08
N LEU A 246 -27.59 -16.70 0.73
CA LEU A 246 -28.89 -16.80 0.06
C LEU A 246 -29.14 -15.65 -0.93
N MET A 247 -28.79 -14.41 -0.56
CA MET A 247 -28.98 -13.23 -1.41
C MET A 247 -28.10 -13.28 -2.67
N TYR A 248 -26.85 -13.74 -2.54
CA TYR A 248 -25.87 -13.78 -3.62
C TYR A 248 -25.72 -15.16 -4.29
N ASN A 249 -26.56 -16.13 -3.90
CA ASN A 249 -26.63 -17.46 -4.51
C ASN A 249 -25.27 -18.18 -4.51
N ASP A 250 -24.57 -18.13 -3.37
CA ASP A 250 -23.28 -18.79 -3.11
C ASP A 250 -22.09 -18.38 -4.02
N GLU A 251 -22.27 -17.40 -4.92
CA GLU A 251 -21.23 -16.94 -5.85
C GLU A 251 -20.67 -15.57 -5.43
N SER A 252 -19.37 -15.55 -5.09
CA SER A 252 -18.63 -14.35 -4.65
C SER A 252 -19.45 -13.50 -3.66
N VAL A 253 -19.91 -14.16 -2.59
CA VAL A 253 -20.93 -13.64 -1.67
C VAL A 253 -20.48 -12.34 -1.02
N LEU A 254 -19.28 -12.33 -0.46
CA LEU A 254 -18.69 -11.18 0.20
C LEU A 254 -18.35 -10.07 -0.80
N GLU A 255 -17.74 -10.39 -1.93
CA GLU A 255 -17.29 -9.40 -2.91
C GLU A 255 -18.48 -8.65 -3.55
N ASN A 256 -19.59 -9.34 -3.79
CA ASN A 256 -20.85 -8.70 -4.18
C ASN A 256 -21.41 -7.80 -3.06
N HIS A 257 -21.30 -8.24 -1.81
CA HIS A 257 -21.74 -7.46 -0.64
C HIS A 257 -20.95 -6.17 -0.47
N HIS A 258 -19.62 -6.24 -0.54
CA HIS A 258 -18.71 -5.11 -0.45
C HIS A 258 -19.05 -4.04 -1.50
N LEU A 259 -19.28 -4.48 -2.75
CA LEU A 259 -19.76 -3.61 -3.83
C LEU A 259 -21.12 -2.99 -3.53
N ALA A 260 -22.10 -3.78 -3.08
CA ALA A 260 -23.43 -3.31 -2.79
C ALA A 260 -23.41 -2.21 -1.72
N VAL A 261 -22.70 -2.45 -0.61
CA VAL A 261 -22.54 -1.50 0.50
C VAL A 261 -21.79 -0.25 0.01
N GLY A 262 -20.60 -0.38 -0.56
CA GLY A 262 -19.79 0.78 -0.99
C GLY A 262 -20.55 1.71 -1.95
N PHE A 263 -21.28 1.17 -2.92
CA PHE A 263 -22.11 1.99 -3.81
C PHE A 263 -23.39 2.50 -3.15
N LYS A 264 -23.95 1.80 -2.16
CA LYS A 264 -25.14 2.23 -1.43
C LYS A 264 -24.82 3.45 -0.56
N LEU A 265 -23.64 3.50 0.07
CA LEU A 265 -23.23 4.61 0.93
C LEU A 265 -23.15 5.96 0.20
N LEU A 266 -22.94 5.96 -1.12
CA LEU A 266 -23.01 7.18 -1.96
C LEU A 266 -24.40 7.85 -1.93
N GLN A 267 -25.44 7.15 -1.50
CA GLN A 267 -26.81 7.67 -1.40
C GLN A 267 -27.11 8.33 -0.05
N GLU A 268 -26.21 8.24 0.92
CA GLU A 268 -26.32 8.95 2.19
C GLU A 268 -26.20 10.47 1.99
N GLU A 269 -26.66 11.24 2.99
CA GLU A 269 -26.63 12.70 2.93
C GLU A 269 -25.19 13.20 2.79
N HIS A 270 -24.94 14.03 1.76
CA HIS A 270 -23.61 14.58 1.46
C HIS A 270 -22.52 13.54 1.18
N CYS A 271 -22.85 12.33 0.71
CA CYS A 271 -21.88 11.26 0.43
C CYS A 271 -21.60 10.98 -1.06
N ASP A 272 -22.35 11.54 -2.03
CA ASP A 272 -22.10 11.25 -3.46
C ASP A 272 -20.84 11.95 -3.99
N ILE A 273 -19.67 11.35 -3.74
CA ILE A 273 -18.38 11.81 -4.27
C ILE A 273 -18.29 11.76 -5.80
N PHE A 274 -19.27 11.14 -6.48
CA PHE A 274 -19.35 11.04 -7.93
C PHE A 274 -20.46 11.91 -8.53
N GLN A 275 -21.08 12.79 -7.75
CA GLN A 275 -22.21 13.62 -8.17
C GLN A 275 -21.91 14.49 -9.40
N ASN A 276 -20.66 14.94 -9.54
CA ASN A 276 -20.22 15.84 -10.62
C ASN A 276 -19.67 15.10 -11.86
N LEU A 277 -19.60 13.77 -11.82
CA LEU A 277 -19.24 12.97 -12.99
C LEU A 277 -20.38 12.93 -14.00
N THR A 278 -20.04 12.93 -15.29
CA THR A 278 -21.05 12.68 -16.34
C THR A 278 -21.65 11.27 -16.20
N LYS A 279 -22.86 11.06 -16.72
CA LYS A 279 -23.51 9.75 -16.72
C LYS A 279 -22.62 8.64 -17.32
N LYS A 280 -21.91 8.95 -18.42
CA LYS A 280 -20.98 8.01 -19.06
C LYS A 280 -19.79 7.67 -18.15
N GLN A 281 -19.19 8.67 -17.50
CA GLN A 281 -18.11 8.45 -16.54
C GLN A 281 -18.58 7.59 -15.36
N ARG A 282 -19.76 7.86 -14.77
CA ARG A 282 -20.32 7.03 -13.68
C ARG A 282 -20.55 5.59 -14.11
N GLN A 283 -21.04 5.36 -15.33
CA GLN A 283 -21.25 4.02 -15.87
C GLN A 283 -19.91 3.27 -16.07
N THR A 284 -18.92 3.94 -16.64
CA THR A 284 -17.58 3.37 -16.85
C THR A 284 -16.87 3.09 -15.53
N LEU A 285 -16.86 4.05 -14.59
CA LEU A 285 -16.30 3.88 -13.26
C LEU A 285 -16.97 2.72 -12.52
N ARG A 286 -18.30 2.67 -12.50
CA ARG A 286 -19.04 1.59 -11.85
C ARG A 286 -18.67 0.22 -12.43
N LYS A 287 -18.57 0.12 -13.76
CA LYS A 287 -18.17 -1.15 -14.40
C LYS A 287 -16.76 -1.56 -13.96
N MET A 288 -15.79 -0.65 -14.00
CA MET A 288 -14.41 -0.97 -13.63
C MET A 288 -14.28 -1.37 -12.16
N VAL A 289 -14.95 -0.65 -11.25
CA VAL A 289 -14.94 -0.97 -9.82
C VAL A 289 -15.55 -2.34 -9.56
N ILE A 290 -16.67 -2.68 -10.21
CA ILE A 290 -17.28 -4.02 -10.11
C ILE A 290 -16.30 -5.09 -10.62
N ASP A 291 -15.71 -4.88 -11.80
CA ASP A 291 -14.75 -5.83 -12.38
C ASP A 291 -13.51 -6.04 -11.47
N MET A 292 -13.08 -5.00 -10.72
CA MET A 292 -11.93 -5.08 -9.80
C MET A 292 -12.25 -5.72 -8.46
N VAL A 293 -13.35 -5.35 -7.79
CA VAL A 293 -13.68 -5.93 -6.47
C VAL A 293 -14.12 -7.39 -6.61
N LEU A 294 -14.85 -7.78 -7.67
CA LEU A 294 -15.14 -9.20 -7.90
C LEU A 294 -13.88 -10.04 -8.19
N ALA A 295 -12.78 -9.40 -8.58
CA ALA A 295 -11.51 -10.08 -8.80
C ALA A 295 -10.72 -10.30 -7.50
N THR A 296 -11.08 -9.68 -6.37
CA THR A 296 -10.43 -9.96 -5.08
C THR A 296 -10.91 -11.28 -4.46
N ASP A 297 -11.98 -11.88 -4.99
CA ASP A 297 -12.39 -13.25 -4.64
C ASP A 297 -11.23 -14.23 -4.91
N MET A 298 -10.67 -14.77 -3.81
CA MET A 298 -9.52 -15.66 -3.86
C MET A 298 -9.74 -16.93 -4.69
N SER A 299 -11.00 -17.35 -4.91
CA SER A 299 -11.32 -18.47 -5.83
C SER A 299 -10.97 -18.16 -7.28
N LYS A 300 -10.86 -16.86 -7.65
CA LYS A 300 -10.53 -16.39 -9.01
C LYS A 300 -9.02 -16.20 -9.22
N HIS A 301 -8.20 -16.31 -8.18
CA HIS A 301 -6.75 -16.05 -8.23
C HIS A 301 -6.05 -16.74 -9.42
N MET A 302 -6.30 -18.03 -9.63
CA MET A 302 -5.63 -18.77 -10.71
C MET A 302 -6.02 -18.30 -12.12
N SER A 303 -7.26 -17.81 -12.29
CA SER A 303 -7.70 -17.21 -13.54
C SER A 303 -7.00 -15.87 -13.79
N LEU A 304 -6.89 -15.04 -12.75
CA LEU A 304 -6.18 -13.76 -12.82
C LEU A 304 -4.70 -13.94 -13.15
N LEU A 305 -4.05 -14.92 -12.50
CA LEU A 305 -2.65 -15.25 -12.73
C LEU A 305 -2.41 -15.78 -14.16
N ALA A 306 -3.27 -16.67 -14.65
CA ALA A 306 -3.18 -17.19 -16.02
C ALA A 306 -3.31 -16.05 -17.05
N ASP A 307 -4.30 -15.19 -16.86
CA ASP A 307 -4.51 -14.01 -17.68
C ASP A 307 -3.27 -13.09 -17.63
N LEU A 308 -2.73 -12.81 -16.44
CA LEU A 308 -1.54 -11.97 -16.27
C LEU A 308 -0.31 -12.57 -16.99
N LYS A 309 -0.09 -13.89 -16.90
CA LYS A 309 1.00 -14.58 -17.62
C LYS A 309 0.88 -14.43 -19.13
N THR A 310 -0.31 -14.63 -19.70
CA THR A 310 -0.55 -14.40 -21.13
C THR A 310 -0.28 -12.95 -21.53
N MET A 311 -0.58 -12.00 -20.65
CA MET A 311 -0.26 -10.59 -20.89
C MET A 311 1.25 -10.32 -20.89
N VAL A 312 2.00 -10.93 -19.97
CA VAL A 312 3.47 -10.84 -19.95
C VAL A 312 4.07 -11.38 -21.25
N GLU A 313 3.58 -12.53 -21.74
CA GLU A 313 4.06 -13.15 -22.98
C GLU A 313 3.78 -12.31 -24.23
N THR A 314 2.69 -11.53 -24.21
CA THR A 314 2.24 -10.72 -25.34
C THR A 314 2.51 -9.22 -25.18
N LYS A 315 3.22 -8.82 -24.12
CA LYS A 315 3.41 -7.42 -23.77
C LYS A 315 4.12 -6.65 -24.88
N LYS A 316 3.58 -5.48 -25.19
CA LYS A 316 4.21 -4.51 -26.08
C LYS A 316 4.72 -3.36 -25.24
N VAL A 317 5.97 -3.00 -25.45
CA VAL A 317 6.64 -1.92 -24.71
C VAL A 317 7.06 -0.84 -25.70
N THR A 318 6.86 0.42 -25.35
CA THR A 318 7.34 1.55 -26.14
C THR A 318 8.88 1.64 -26.10
N SER A 319 9.47 2.50 -26.93
CA SER A 319 10.90 2.78 -26.86
C SER A 319 11.35 3.41 -25.53
N SER A 320 10.42 3.93 -24.72
CA SER A 320 10.68 4.52 -23.40
C SER A 320 10.50 3.53 -22.25
N GLY A 321 10.21 2.25 -22.52
CA GLY A 321 10.03 1.24 -21.47
C GLY A 321 8.61 1.16 -20.89
N VAL A 322 7.65 1.93 -21.42
CA VAL A 322 6.27 1.98 -20.93
C VAL A 322 5.41 0.92 -21.62
N LEU A 323 4.53 0.26 -20.87
CA LEU A 323 3.58 -0.75 -21.38
C LEU A 323 2.51 -0.12 -22.29
N LEU A 324 2.24 -0.77 -23.42
CA LEU A 324 1.15 -0.41 -24.33
C LEU A 324 -0.05 -1.30 -24.07
N LEU A 325 -1.12 -0.70 -23.52
CA LEU A 325 -2.42 -1.34 -23.31
C LEU A 325 -3.46 -0.67 -24.20
N ASP A 326 -3.70 -1.26 -25.37
CA ASP A 326 -4.42 -0.63 -26.49
C ASP A 326 -5.95 -0.58 -26.31
N ASN A 327 -6.51 -1.48 -25.49
CA ASN A 327 -7.95 -1.65 -25.35
C ASN A 327 -8.40 -1.80 -23.89
N TYR A 328 -9.71 -1.67 -23.65
CA TYR A 328 -10.28 -1.76 -22.31
C TYR A 328 -9.98 -3.09 -21.61
N THR A 329 -10.01 -4.22 -22.33
CA THR A 329 -9.82 -5.56 -21.77
C THR A 329 -8.43 -5.71 -21.17
N ASP A 330 -7.40 -5.28 -21.90
CA ASP A 330 -6.01 -5.33 -21.41
C ASP A 330 -5.84 -4.43 -20.17
N ARG A 331 -6.44 -3.24 -20.21
CA ARG A 331 -6.33 -2.24 -19.13
C ARG A 331 -7.02 -2.70 -17.85
N ILE A 332 -8.26 -3.20 -17.94
CA ILE A 332 -8.97 -3.71 -16.77
C ILE A 332 -8.31 -4.96 -16.22
N GLN A 333 -7.67 -5.76 -17.08
CA GLN A 333 -6.92 -6.93 -16.66
C GLN A 333 -5.67 -6.61 -15.85
N VAL A 334 -4.94 -5.53 -16.19
CA VAL A 334 -3.86 -5.03 -15.35
C VAL A 334 -4.40 -4.46 -14.05
N LEU A 335 -5.48 -3.65 -14.10
CA LEU A 335 -6.03 -3.00 -12.90
C LEU A 335 -6.58 -4.01 -11.88
N ARG A 336 -7.30 -5.05 -12.31
CA ARG A 336 -7.77 -6.11 -11.40
C ARG A 336 -6.60 -6.87 -10.76
N ASN A 337 -5.54 -7.18 -11.53
CA ASN A 337 -4.36 -7.82 -10.99
C ASN A 337 -3.58 -6.88 -10.05
N MET A 338 -3.56 -5.58 -10.32
CA MET A 338 -2.92 -4.59 -9.46
C MET A 338 -3.59 -4.52 -8.08
N VAL A 339 -4.93 -4.42 -8.03
CA VAL A 339 -5.67 -4.45 -6.76
C VAL A 339 -5.49 -5.79 -6.05
N HIS A 340 -5.50 -6.90 -6.79
CA HIS A 340 -5.23 -8.23 -6.23
C HIS A 340 -3.82 -8.39 -5.67
N CYS A 341 -2.81 -7.81 -6.33
CA CYS A 341 -1.44 -7.76 -5.80
C CYS A 341 -1.37 -6.89 -4.55
N ALA A 342 -2.06 -5.74 -4.54
CA ALA A 342 -2.12 -4.86 -3.37
C ALA A 342 -2.79 -5.55 -2.16
N ASP A 343 -3.82 -6.35 -2.39
CA ASP A 343 -4.49 -7.17 -1.37
C ASP A 343 -3.53 -8.28 -0.85
N LEU A 344 -2.85 -8.97 -1.75
CA LEU A 344 -1.84 -9.98 -1.45
C LEU A 344 -0.43 -9.40 -1.21
N SER A 345 -0.34 -8.18 -0.68
CA SER A 345 0.92 -7.45 -0.54
C SER A 345 1.63 -7.63 0.80
N ASN A 346 0.94 -8.07 1.85
CA ASN A 346 1.53 -8.14 3.20
C ASN A 346 2.88 -8.87 3.25
N PRO A 347 3.07 -10.03 2.58
CA PRO A 347 4.33 -10.75 2.63
C PRO A 347 5.50 -10.06 1.92
N THR A 348 5.23 -9.02 1.13
CA THR A 348 6.24 -8.24 0.41
C THR A 348 6.56 -6.91 1.12
N LYS A 349 5.89 -6.60 2.23
CA LYS A 349 6.20 -5.45 3.11
C LYS A 349 7.39 -5.79 4.00
N SER A 350 7.95 -4.80 4.69
CA SER A 350 9.00 -5.06 5.69
C SER A 350 8.53 -6.09 6.72
N LEU A 351 9.46 -6.92 7.23
CA LEU A 351 9.13 -8.00 8.16
C LEU A 351 8.34 -7.53 9.39
N GLU A 352 8.59 -6.31 9.86
CA GLU A 352 7.85 -5.71 10.98
C GLU A 352 6.36 -5.53 10.68
N LEU A 353 6.02 -5.03 9.49
CA LEU A 353 4.64 -4.87 9.06
C LEU A 353 4.00 -6.23 8.77
N TYR A 354 4.72 -7.09 8.05
CA TYR A 354 4.21 -8.40 7.66
C TYR A 354 3.86 -9.28 8.86
N ARG A 355 4.68 -9.27 9.93
CA ARG A 355 4.38 -10.01 11.16
C ARG A 355 3.10 -9.53 11.84
N GLN A 356 2.86 -8.22 11.90
CA GLN A 356 1.62 -7.68 12.46
C GLN A 356 0.40 -8.09 11.64
N TRP A 357 0.52 -8.13 10.31
CA TRP A 357 -0.54 -8.64 9.44
C TRP A 357 -0.78 -10.14 9.63
N THR A 358 0.29 -10.92 9.79
CA THR A 358 0.20 -12.36 10.07
C THR A 358 -0.53 -12.63 11.37
N ASP A 359 -0.20 -11.90 12.44
CA ASP A 359 -0.86 -12.05 13.74
C ASP A 359 -2.36 -11.75 13.63
N ARG A 360 -2.74 -10.70 12.88
CA ARG A 360 -4.14 -10.31 12.66
C ARG A 360 -4.94 -11.33 11.85
N ILE A 361 -4.40 -11.81 10.73
CA ILE A 361 -5.13 -12.79 9.90
C ILE A 361 -5.29 -14.12 10.64
N MET A 362 -4.28 -14.54 11.41
CA MET A 362 -4.39 -15.74 12.24
C MET A 362 -5.40 -15.56 13.36
N GLU A 363 -5.44 -14.40 14.03
CA GLU A 363 -6.48 -14.09 15.01
C GLU A 363 -7.88 -14.22 14.40
N GLU A 364 -8.11 -13.66 13.21
CA GLU A 364 -9.40 -13.73 12.53
C GLU A 364 -9.77 -15.18 12.14
N PHE A 365 -8.84 -15.95 11.59
CA PHE A 365 -9.05 -17.37 11.30
C PHE A 365 -9.40 -18.16 12.56
N PHE A 366 -8.74 -17.88 13.67
CA PHE A 366 -9.06 -18.54 14.94
C PHE A 366 -10.43 -18.13 15.49
N GLN A 367 -10.84 -16.87 15.31
CA GLN A 367 -12.20 -16.43 15.64
C GLN A 367 -13.24 -17.14 14.78
N GLN A 368 -12.99 -17.37 13.47
CA GLN A 368 -13.86 -18.20 12.64
C GLN A 368 -13.91 -19.64 13.16
N GLY A 369 -12.76 -20.25 13.48
CA GLY A 369 -12.70 -21.62 13.99
C GLY A 369 -13.41 -21.81 15.34
N ASP A 370 -13.39 -20.78 16.20
CA ASP A 370 -14.19 -20.76 17.42
C ASP A 370 -15.71 -20.72 17.10
N LYS A 371 -16.15 -19.91 16.12
CA LYS A 371 -17.54 -19.88 15.62
C LYS A 371 -17.97 -21.23 15.02
N GLU A 372 -17.10 -21.89 14.27
CA GLU A 372 -17.32 -23.24 13.69
C GLU A 372 -17.49 -24.29 14.79
N ARG A 373 -16.60 -24.26 15.79
CA ARG A 373 -16.65 -25.17 16.95
C ARG A 373 -17.94 -25.00 17.75
N GLU A 374 -18.37 -23.76 18.00
CA GLU A 374 -19.63 -23.45 18.70
C GLU A 374 -20.86 -23.98 17.96
N ARG A 375 -20.82 -24.04 16.63
CA ARG A 375 -21.89 -24.55 15.76
C ARG A 375 -21.81 -26.05 15.52
N GLY A 376 -20.78 -26.74 16.05
CA GLY A 376 -20.56 -28.17 15.81
C GLY A 376 -20.18 -28.49 14.36
N MET A 377 -19.59 -27.53 13.64
CA MET A 377 -19.07 -27.72 12.29
C MET A 377 -17.66 -28.31 12.35
N GLU A 378 -17.23 -28.93 11.25
CA GLU A 378 -15.81 -29.23 11.06
C GLU A 378 -15.03 -27.90 10.99
N ILE A 379 -13.95 -27.81 11.76
CA ILE A 379 -13.14 -26.58 11.80
C ILE A 379 -12.33 -26.50 10.51
N SER A 380 -12.44 -25.36 9.83
CA SER A 380 -11.74 -25.10 8.58
C SER A 380 -10.22 -25.23 8.74
N PRO A 381 -9.50 -25.66 7.69
CA PRO A 381 -8.04 -25.63 7.69
C PRO A 381 -7.53 -24.25 8.13
N MET A 382 -6.45 -24.21 8.91
CA MET A 382 -5.86 -23.00 9.49
C MET A 382 -6.68 -22.27 10.57
N CYS A 383 -7.95 -22.64 10.78
CA CYS A 383 -8.82 -21.96 11.74
C CYS A 383 -8.75 -22.55 13.17
N ASP A 384 -8.10 -23.70 13.36
CA ASP A 384 -7.90 -24.27 14.70
C ASP A 384 -6.59 -23.81 15.35
N LYS A 385 -6.71 -22.91 16.34
CA LYS A 385 -5.59 -22.36 17.13
C LYS A 385 -4.75 -23.42 17.87
N HIS A 386 -5.27 -24.63 18.05
CA HIS A 386 -4.54 -25.70 18.74
C HIS A 386 -3.68 -26.56 17.81
N THR A 387 -3.92 -26.51 16.50
CA THR A 387 -3.25 -27.37 15.51
C THR A 387 -2.57 -26.58 14.39
N ALA A 388 -2.87 -25.29 14.23
CA ALA A 388 -2.28 -24.43 13.22
C ALA A 388 -0.75 -24.31 13.36
N SER A 389 -0.05 -24.50 12.24
CA SER A 389 1.39 -24.23 12.11
C SER A 389 1.62 -22.95 11.32
N VAL A 390 1.59 -21.80 12.00
CA VAL A 390 1.61 -20.46 11.37
C VAL A 390 2.78 -20.30 10.40
N GLU A 391 4.00 -20.64 10.82
CA GLU A 391 5.20 -20.40 10.02
C GLU A 391 5.22 -21.25 8.75
N LYS A 392 4.83 -22.53 8.84
CA LYS A 392 4.72 -23.42 7.67
C LYS A 392 3.67 -22.91 6.69
N SER A 393 2.57 -22.39 7.20
CA SER A 393 1.48 -21.89 6.37
C SER A 393 1.84 -20.58 5.68
N GLN A 394 2.59 -19.68 6.33
CA GLN A 394 3.13 -18.50 5.66
C GLN A 394 4.13 -18.87 4.55
N VAL A 395 5.01 -19.85 4.78
CA VAL A 395 5.90 -20.36 3.71
C VAL A 395 5.09 -20.93 2.55
N GLY A 396 4.11 -21.80 2.82
CA GLY A 396 3.27 -22.37 1.78
C GLY A 396 2.45 -21.32 1.03
N PHE A 397 1.88 -20.34 1.73
CA PHE A 397 1.15 -19.24 1.12
C PHE A 397 2.03 -18.42 0.18
N ILE A 398 3.28 -18.14 0.59
CA ILE A 398 4.23 -17.46 -0.28
C ILE A 398 4.57 -18.32 -1.50
N ASP A 399 4.99 -19.56 -1.30
CA ASP A 399 5.47 -20.44 -2.38
C ASP A 399 4.38 -20.73 -3.42
N TYR A 400 3.13 -20.91 -3.01
CA TYR A 400 2.05 -21.37 -3.89
C TYR A 400 1.14 -20.26 -4.42
N ILE A 401 1.06 -19.10 -3.76
CA ILE A 401 0.10 -18.04 -4.10
C ILE A 401 0.82 -16.70 -4.36
N VAL A 402 1.57 -16.21 -3.37
CA VAL A 402 2.06 -14.82 -3.39
C VAL A 402 3.25 -14.66 -4.31
N HIS A 403 4.25 -15.55 -4.23
CA HIS A 403 5.44 -15.49 -5.08
C HIS A 403 5.10 -15.65 -6.56
N PRO A 404 4.32 -16.66 -7.01
CA PRO A 404 3.96 -16.77 -8.43
C PRO A 404 3.23 -15.54 -8.99
N LEU A 405 2.38 -14.90 -8.17
CA LEU A 405 1.68 -13.67 -8.54
C LEU A 405 2.65 -12.49 -8.69
N TRP A 406 3.45 -12.23 -7.65
CA TRP A 406 4.39 -11.10 -7.64
C TRP A 406 5.53 -11.26 -8.63
N GLU A 407 5.98 -12.48 -8.89
CA GLU A 407 6.97 -12.79 -9.95
C GLU A 407 6.40 -12.43 -11.31
N THR A 408 5.16 -12.87 -11.60
CA THR A 408 4.50 -12.53 -12.87
C THR A 408 4.23 -11.02 -12.98
N TRP A 409 3.87 -10.35 -11.87
CA TRP A 409 3.73 -8.89 -11.85
C TRP A 409 5.06 -8.19 -12.13
N ALA A 410 6.15 -8.61 -11.49
CA ALA A 410 7.47 -8.06 -11.71
C ALA A 410 7.95 -8.25 -13.15
N ASP A 411 7.67 -9.40 -13.76
CA ASP A 411 7.94 -9.63 -15.18
C ASP A 411 7.16 -8.66 -16.07
N LEU A 412 5.92 -8.31 -15.72
CA LEU A 412 5.12 -7.34 -16.46
C LEU A 412 5.77 -5.95 -16.41
N VAL A 413 6.14 -5.49 -15.21
CA VAL A 413 6.60 -4.10 -14.93
C VAL A 413 8.11 -3.97 -14.73
N GLN A 414 8.90 -4.93 -15.21
CA GLN A 414 10.36 -4.93 -15.01
C GLN A 414 11.01 -3.59 -15.39
N PRO A 415 11.99 -3.09 -14.61
CA PRO A 415 12.59 -3.68 -13.41
C PRO A 415 11.92 -3.25 -12.08
N ASP A 416 10.76 -2.59 -12.13
CA ASP A 416 10.31 -1.70 -11.05
C ASP A 416 9.93 -2.40 -9.74
N ALA A 417 9.59 -3.69 -9.78
CA ALA A 417 9.14 -4.47 -8.61
C ALA A 417 10.22 -5.36 -7.99
N GLN A 418 11.49 -5.22 -8.38
CA GLN A 418 12.56 -6.11 -7.90
C GLN A 418 12.74 -6.05 -6.37
N ASP A 419 12.78 -4.86 -5.78
CA ASP A 419 12.92 -4.70 -4.32
C ASP A 419 11.76 -5.36 -3.54
N ILE A 420 10.57 -5.41 -4.16
CA ILE A 420 9.38 -6.08 -3.59
C ILE A 420 9.58 -7.59 -3.58
N LEU A 421 10.12 -8.16 -4.66
CA LEU A 421 10.46 -9.59 -4.74
C LEU A 421 11.58 -9.98 -3.78
N ASP A 422 12.64 -9.19 -3.70
CA ASP A 422 13.77 -9.44 -2.79
C ASP A 422 13.28 -9.47 -1.34
N THR A 423 12.40 -8.53 -0.95
CA THR A 423 11.77 -8.49 0.38
C THR A 423 10.87 -9.70 0.63
N LEU A 424 10.11 -10.15 -0.38
CA LEU A 424 9.27 -11.34 -0.29
C LEU A 424 10.10 -12.60 -0.02
N GLU A 425 11.22 -12.77 -0.74
CA GLU A 425 12.15 -13.89 -0.53
C GLU A 425 12.77 -13.86 0.87
N ASP A 426 13.22 -12.69 1.34
CA ASP A 426 13.77 -12.52 2.69
C ASP A 426 12.76 -12.89 3.77
N ASN A 427 11.52 -12.41 3.64
CA ASN A 427 10.44 -12.72 4.57
C ASN A 427 10.07 -14.22 4.55
N ARG A 428 10.03 -14.84 3.36
CA ARG A 428 9.80 -16.28 3.20
C ARG A 428 10.89 -17.09 3.89
N ASN A 429 12.15 -16.72 3.70
CA ASN A 429 13.30 -17.35 4.33
C ASN A 429 13.29 -17.17 5.86
N TRP A 430 12.87 -16.01 6.34
CA TRP A 430 12.69 -15.76 7.76
C TRP A 430 11.64 -16.70 8.36
N TYR A 431 10.44 -16.79 7.79
CA TYR A 431 9.40 -17.72 8.27
C TYR A 431 9.85 -19.18 8.20
N GLN A 432 10.54 -19.58 7.13
CA GLN A 432 11.15 -20.91 7.02
C GLN A 432 12.11 -21.22 8.16
N SER A 433 12.92 -20.24 8.57
CA SER A 433 13.88 -20.39 9.67
C SER A 433 13.22 -20.48 11.05
N MET A 434 11.99 -19.96 11.18
CA MET A 434 11.21 -19.95 12.41
C MET A 434 10.38 -21.23 12.61
N ILE A 435 10.27 -22.10 11.59
CA ILE A 435 9.56 -23.38 11.71
C ILE A 435 10.21 -24.23 12.82
N PRO A 436 9.46 -24.63 13.87
CA PRO A 436 9.99 -25.46 14.93
C PRO A 436 10.55 -26.78 14.40
N GLN A 437 11.78 -27.13 14.77
CA GLN A 437 12.31 -28.44 14.47
C GLN A 437 11.53 -29.50 15.25
N SER A 438 11.05 -30.53 14.57
CA SER A 438 10.50 -31.72 15.23
C SER A 438 11.54 -32.23 16.23
N PRO A 439 11.15 -32.62 17.47
CA PRO A 439 12.10 -33.20 18.40
C PRO A 439 12.77 -34.41 17.72
N SER A 440 14.10 -34.41 17.69
CA SER A 440 14.86 -35.55 17.19
C SER A 440 14.37 -36.81 17.89
N PRO A 441 14.14 -37.93 17.17
CA PRO A 441 13.83 -39.19 17.84
C PRO A 441 14.95 -39.49 18.86
N PRO A 442 14.62 -40.08 20.03
CA PRO A 442 15.63 -40.44 21.01
C PRO A 442 16.70 -41.29 20.32
N LEU A 443 17.98 -40.97 20.55
CA LEU A 443 19.07 -41.86 20.18
C LEU A 443 18.90 -43.14 21.01
N ASP A 444 18.29 -44.16 20.42
CA ASP A 444 18.09 -45.43 21.08
C ASP A 444 19.45 -46.14 21.20
N GLU A 445 20.06 -46.05 22.39
CA GLU A 445 21.15 -46.93 22.81
C GLU A 445 20.61 -48.37 22.89
N ARG A 446 20.53 -49.06 21.76
CA ARG A 446 20.49 -50.53 21.70
C ARG A 446 21.05 -51.02 20.37
N SER A 447 22.38 -50.96 20.30
CA SER A 447 23.15 -51.87 19.46
C SER A 447 22.91 -53.30 19.94
N ARG A 448 21.97 -54.00 19.30
CA ARG A 448 21.97 -55.44 18.92
C ARG A 448 20.58 -55.83 18.45
N ASP A 449 20.53 -56.42 17.26
CA ASP A 449 19.39 -57.06 16.61
C ASP A 449 18.49 -56.15 15.75
N CYS A 450 19.07 -55.56 14.69
CA CYS A 450 18.33 -55.11 13.51
C CYS A 450 19.06 -55.51 12.22
N GLN A 451 19.21 -56.81 12.01
CA GLN A 451 19.60 -57.38 10.71
C GLN A 451 18.49 -58.34 10.27
N GLY A 452 17.30 -57.78 10.06
CA GLY A 452 16.10 -58.52 9.67
C GLY A 452 14.84 -57.69 9.42
N LEU A 453 14.91 -56.35 9.52
CA LEU A 453 13.74 -55.48 9.37
C LEU A 453 13.91 -54.39 8.30
N MET A 454 14.83 -54.61 7.34
CA MET A 454 15.11 -53.66 6.24
C MET A 454 14.75 -54.20 4.86
N GLU A 455 13.91 -55.25 4.79
CA GLU A 455 13.49 -55.91 3.54
C GLU A 455 11.97 -55.87 3.27
N LYS A 456 11.18 -55.02 3.95
CA LYS A 456 9.71 -55.07 3.80
C LYS A 456 8.96 -53.82 3.37
N PHE A 457 9.65 -52.78 2.90
CA PHE A 457 9.00 -51.69 2.18
C PHE A 457 9.89 -51.21 1.04
N GLN A 458 9.90 -51.97 -0.04
CA GLN A 458 10.35 -51.54 -1.35
C GLN A 458 9.08 -51.49 -2.22
N PHE A 459 8.59 -50.29 -2.51
CA PHE A 459 7.51 -50.12 -3.49
C PHE A 459 8.14 -50.25 -4.87
N GLU A 460 7.88 -51.38 -5.52
CA GLU A 460 8.25 -51.64 -6.91
C GLU A 460 7.10 -51.10 -7.78
N LEU A 461 7.35 -50.05 -8.56
CA LEU A 461 6.39 -49.51 -9.52
C LEU A 461 6.39 -50.45 -10.73
N THR A 462 5.43 -51.36 -10.81
CA THR A 462 5.17 -52.13 -12.04
C THR A 462 4.55 -51.22 -13.08
N LEU A 463 5.35 -50.75 -14.03
CA LEU A 463 4.88 -50.16 -15.27
C LEU A 463 4.39 -51.31 -16.17
N GLU A 464 3.08 -51.37 -16.42
CA GLU A 464 2.53 -52.14 -17.53
C GLU A 464 2.75 -51.33 -18.81
N GLU A 465 3.75 -51.71 -19.60
CA GLU A 465 3.93 -51.24 -20.98
C GLU A 465 2.99 -52.05 -21.88
N GLU A 466 1.99 -51.39 -22.47
CA GLU A 466 1.24 -51.93 -23.61
C GLU A 466 2.13 -51.87 -24.85
N ASP A 467 2.62 -53.04 -25.27
CA ASP A 467 3.26 -53.27 -26.56
C ASP A 467 2.25 -53.01 -27.70
N SER A 468 2.54 -52.04 -28.56
CA SER A 468 2.01 -52.01 -29.93
C SER A 468 3.12 -51.65 -30.91
N GLU A 469 3.58 -52.65 -31.66
CA GLU A 469 4.59 -52.55 -32.71
C GLU A 469 4.14 -51.68 -33.90
N GLY A 470 5.09 -50.91 -34.48
CA GLY A 470 4.99 -50.38 -35.84
C GLY A 470 5.97 -49.22 -36.16
N PRO A 471 6.78 -49.25 -37.24
CA PRO A 471 8.09 -48.60 -37.27
C PRO A 471 8.17 -47.20 -37.93
N GLU A 472 9.16 -46.44 -37.44
CA GLU A 472 10.01 -45.40 -38.08
C GLU A 472 9.35 -44.23 -38.85
N LYS A 473 9.53 -43.00 -38.32
CA LYS A 473 10.28 -41.92 -39.00
C LYS A 473 10.51 -40.67 -38.12
N GLU A 474 11.65 -40.04 -38.42
CA GLU A 474 12.35 -38.92 -37.78
C GLU A 474 11.53 -37.62 -37.57
N GLY A 475 11.85 -36.86 -36.52
CA GLY A 475 11.47 -35.44 -36.39
C GLY A 475 11.60 -34.87 -34.98
N GLU A 476 12.46 -33.86 -34.83
CA GLU A 476 12.79 -33.11 -33.61
C GLU A 476 11.61 -32.39 -32.93
N GLY A 477 11.69 -32.19 -31.61
CA GLY A 477 10.86 -31.20 -30.90
C GLY A 477 10.67 -31.47 -29.41
N HIS A 478 11.42 -30.77 -28.56
CA HIS A 478 11.17 -30.69 -27.12
C HIS A 478 9.85 -29.95 -26.85
N ASN A 479 8.93 -30.56 -26.09
CA ASN A 479 7.85 -29.88 -25.39
C ASN A 479 7.42 -30.68 -24.15
N TYR A 480 7.64 -30.10 -22.97
CA TYR A 480 7.06 -30.56 -21.71
C TYR A 480 5.75 -29.79 -21.48
N PHE A 481 4.63 -30.50 -21.50
CA PHE A 481 3.39 -30.07 -20.82
C PHE A 481 2.64 -31.34 -20.42
N SER A 482 2.42 -31.54 -19.12
CA SER A 482 1.48 -32.56 -18.65
C SER A 482 0.49 -31.93 -17.67
N SER A 483 -0.77 -32.17 -17.99
CA SER A 483 -1.99 -31.64 -17.39
C SER A 483 -2.30 -32.35 -16.06
N THR A 484 -2.58 -31.58 -15.01
CA THR A 484 -3.07 -32.12 -13.73
C THR A 484 -4.59 -32.27 -13.81
N LYS A 485 -5.09 -33.52 -13.78
CA LYS A 485 -6.51 -33.84 -13.60
C LYS A 485 -6.86 -33.82 -12.11
N THR A 486 -7.92 -33.08 -11.78
CA THR A 486 -8.66 -33.10 -10.52
C THR A 486 -9.22 -34.50 -10.23
N LEU A 487 -8.95 -35.04 -9.05
CA LEU A 487 -9.51 -36.31 -8.58
C LEU A 487 -10.63 -36.03 -7.56
N CYS A 488 -11.88 -36.20 -7.97
CA CYS A 488 -13.01 -36.33 -7.05
C CYS A 488 -13.10 -37.79 -6.60
N VAL A 489 -13.05 -38.03 -5.29
CA VAL A 489 -13.28 -39.36 -4.69
C VAL A 489 -14.77 -39.48 -4.37
N ILE A 490 -15.45 -40.44 -5.02
CA ILE A 490 -16.78 -40.92 -4.65
C ILE A 490 -16.59 -42.28 -3.98
N ASP A 491 -17.15 -42.42 -2.79
CA ASP A 491 -17.14 -43.61 -1.94
C ASP A 491 -18.09 -44.70 -2.49
N PRO A 492 -17.70 -45.99 -2.62
CA PRO A 492 -18.57 -47.03 -3.12
C PRO A 492 -19.00 -48.02 -2.03
N GLU A 493 -20.06 -47.71 -1.28
CA GLU A 493 -20.83 -48.73 -0.55
C GLU A 493 -22.34 -48.52 -0.74
N SER A 494 -22.88 -49.09 -1.82
CA SER A 494 -24.23 -49.69 -1.82
C SER A 494 -24.42 -50.49 -3.11
N ARG A 495 -24.14 -51.80 -3.03
CA ARG A 495 -24.68 -52.77 -3.97
C ARG A 495 -25.92 -53.37 -3.33
N ASP A 496 -27.10 -53.04 -3.85
CA ASP A 496 -28.24 -53.94 -3.73
C ASP A 496 -29.06 -53.98 -5.02
N SER A 497 -29.23 -55.23 -5.48
CA SER A 497 -30.22 -55.84 -6.37
C SER A 497 -31.00 -55.01 -7.41
N LEU A 498 -30.78 -55.41 -8.67
CA LEU A 498 -31.68 -55.21 -9.81
C LEU A 498 -32.91 -56.12 -9.67
N GLU A 499 -34.11 -55.55 -9.72
CA GLU A 499 -35.30 -56.23 -10.26
C GLU A 499 -35.93 -55.35 -11.35
N GLU A 500 -36.08 -55.96 -12.51
CA GLU A 500 -36.75 -55.42 -13.70
C GLU A 500 -38.23 -55.14 -13.41
N THR A 501 -38.72 -53.96 -13.79
CA THR A 501 -40.09 -53.84 -14.32
C THR A 501 -40.16 -52.80 -15.43
N ASP A 502 -40.81 -53.26 -16.49
CA ASP A 502 -41.06 -52.67 -17.79
C ASP A 502 -42.29 -51.73 -17.75
N ILE A 503 -42.40 -50.81 -18.75
CA ILE A 503 -43.63 -50.10 -19.22
C ILE A 503 -43.99 -48.81 -18.41
N ASP A 504 -44.34 -47.62 -18.94
CA ASP A 504 -44.83 -47.16 -20.25
C ASP A 504 -44.46 -45.67 -20.46
N ILE A 505 -44.27 -45.27 -21.71
CA ILE A 505 -44.06 -43.87 -22.14
C ILE A 505 -45.43 -43.18 -22.31
N ALA A 506 -45.66 -42.09 -21.58
CA ALA A 506 -46.73 -41.14 -21.88
C ALA A 506 -46.14 -39.72 -21.96
N THR A 507 -46.00 -39.23 -23.18
CA THR A 507 -45.70 -37.83 -23.51
C THR A 507 -46.98 -37.00 -23.38
N GLU A 508 -46.99 -35.97 -22.53
CA GLU A 508 -47.92 -34.85 -22.67
C GLU A 508 -47.16 -33.54 -22.91
N ASP A 509 -47.37 -33.06 -24.13
CA ASP A 509 -46.99 -31.80 -24.71
C ASP A 509 -47.99 -30.72 -24.26
N LYS A 510 -47.52 -29.61 -23.67
CA LYS A 510 -48.33 -28.39 -23.50
C LYS A 510 -47.49 -27.15 -23.78
N SER A 511 -47.79 -26.57 -24.93
CA SER A 511 -47.47 -25.21 -25.35
C SER A 511 -48.21 -24.14 -24.51
N PRO A 512 -47.74 -22.88 -24.50
CA PRO A 512 -48.27 -21.80 -23.67
C PRO A 512 -49.43 -21.06 -24.35
N ILE A 513 -50.33 -20.50 -23.54
CA ILE A 513 -51.38 -19.56 -23.95
C ILE A 513 -51.05 -18.19 -23.36
N ASP A 514 -51.03 -17.18 -24.24
CA ASP A 514 -51.06 -15.75 -23.94
C ASP A 514 -52.23 -15.36 -23.03
N THR A 515 -51.97 -14.57 -21.98
CA THR A 515 -52.73 -13.35 -21.65
C THR A 515 -51.95 -12.43 -20.74
#